data_AF-A0A6J1GVF4-F1
#
_entry.id   AF-A0A6J1GVF4-F1
#
_cell.length_a   1.000
_cell.length_b   1.000
_cell.length_c   1.000
_cell.angle_alpha   90.00
_cell.angle_beta   90.00
_cell.angle_gamma   90.00
#
_symmetry.space_group_name_H-M   'P 1'
#
loop_
_entity.id
_entity.type
_entity.pdbx_description
1 polymer ?
#
loop_
_entity_poly.entity_id
_entity_poly.type
_entity_poly.pdbx_seq_one_letter_code
_entity_poly.pdbx_strand_id
1 'polypeptide(L)'
;MEACTDSVVSLLPHILPVHQSEAAENKASTSRKRRRALEANGGVQRKGREKRKEMSESFDVLQSLVPNLSPKATRETIVSETIQFIEDLQKQLMRLEMEKKPLESVTMLPSTNSDSPGGGVIVSVSSNIVLFGIIFASVRRDPQEEALSNG
;
A
#
# COMPACT_ATOMS: atom_id res chain seq x y z
N MET A 1 -5.89 -33.69 -16.34
CA MET A 1 -4.89 -32.62 -16.37
C MET A 1 -5.33 -31.71 -17.49
N GLU A 2 -6.00 -30.58 -17.28
CA GLU A 2 -5.84 -29.56 -16.25
C GLU A 2 -7.19 -28.85 -16.07
N ALA A 3 -7.58 -28.56 -14.82
CA ALA A 3 -8.73 -27.73 -14.51
C ALA A 3 -8.29 -26.25 -14.50
N CYS A 4 -8.81 -25.44 -15.42
CA CYS A 4 -8.65 -23.98 -15.33
C CYS A 4 -9.79 -23.41 -14.47
N THR A 5 -9.58 -23.36 -13.16
CA THR A 5 -10.41 -22.54 -12.27
C THR A 5 -9.89 -21.12 -12.32
N ASP A 6 -10.57 -20.27 -13.10
CA ASP A 6 -10.43 -18.82 -13.06
C ASP A 6 -11.03 -18.33 -11.74
N SER A 7 -10.17 -18.01 -10.77
CA SER A 7 -10.60 -17.47 -9.49
C SER A 7 -10.93 -15.99 -9.70
N VAL A 8 -12.18 -15.74 -10.10
CA VAL A 8 -12.77 -14.41 -10.07
C VAL A 8 -12.78 -13.96 -8.62
N VAL A 9 -11.88 -13.04 -8.29
CA VAL A 9 -11.88 -12.36 -6.99
C VAL A 9 -13.20 -11.59 -6.90
N SER A 10 -14.15 -12.12 -6.15
CA SER A 10 -15.38 -11.41 -5.76
C SER A 10 -14.99 -10.19 -4.93
N LEU A 11 -14.88 -9.03 -5.58
CA LEU A 11 -14.78 -7.76 -4.88
C LEU A 11 -16.10 -7.50 -4.13
N LEU A 12 -16.00 -7.51 -2.81
CA LEU A 12 -17.04 -7.25 -1.82
C LEU A 12 -17.82 -5.94 -2.09
N PRO A 13 -19.16 -5.93 -2.01
CA PRO A 13 -19.94 -4.70 -1.96
C PRO A 13 -20.11 -4.29 -0.49
N HIS A 14 -19.11 -3.63 0.08
CA HIS A 14 -19.24 -2.97 1.38
C HIS A 14 -18.82 -1.52 1.23
N ILE A 15 -19.81 -0.64 1.12
CA ILE A 15 -20.01 0.58 1.92
C ILE A 15 -21.36 1.17 1.44
N LEU A 16 -22.43 0.91 2.19
CA LEU A 16 -23.65 1.72 2.14
C LEU A 16 -23.58 2.73 3.30
N PRO A 17 -23.73 4.04 3.05
CA PRO A 17 -24.04 4.98 4.12
C PRO A 17 -25.53 4.83 4.47
N VAL A 18 -25.75 4.21 5.63
CA VAL A 18 -26.99 4.31 6.39
C VAL A 18 -27.14 5.76 6.84
N HIS A 19 -28.17 6.45 6.37
CA HIS A 19 -28.71 7.62 7.06
C HIS A 19 -30.17 7.37 7.37
N GLN A 20 -30.40 6.98 8.63
CA GLN A 20 -31.70 7.12 9.27
C GLN A 20 -31.94 8.63 9.45
N SER A 21 -33.10 9.11 8.99
CA SER A 21 -33.64 10.40 9.42
C SER A 21 -35.08 10.15 9.84
N GLU A 22 -35.30 10.32 11.14
CA GLU A 22 -36.58 10.24 11.82
C GLU A 22 -37.62 11.21 11.26
N ALA A 23 -38.86 10.85 11.56
CA ALA A 23 -40.10 11.49 11.15
C ALA A 23 -40.31 12.88 11.77
N ALA A 24 -40.89 13.78 10.97
CA ALA A 24 -41.79 14.82 11.45
C ALA A 24 -42.87 15.11 10.38
N GLU A 25 -44.08 14.59 10.63
CA GLU A 25 -45.39 15.11 10.21
C GLU A 25 -45.48 16.65 10.43
N ASN A 26 -46.23 17.51 9.74
CA ASN A 26 -47.45 17.43 8.95
C ASN A 26 -47.71 18.82 8.29
N LYS A 27 -48.41 18.84 7.14
CA LYS A 27 -49.65 19.62 6.85
C LYS A 27 -49.79 20.11 5.39
N ALA A 28 -50.79 19.50 4.74
CA ALA A 28 -51.81 20.10 3.88
C ALA A 28 -51.43 20.73 2.50
N SER A 29 -51.64 19.90 1.47
CA SER A 29 -52.61 20.08 0.38
C SER A 29 -52.68 21.43 -0.36
N THR A 30 -52.21 21.42 -1.62
CA THR A 30 -52.89 22.16 -2.69
C THR A 30 -53.00 21.28 -3.93
N SER A 31 -54.25 20.97 -4.29
CA SER A 31 -54.66 20.20 -5.46
C SER A 31 -54.75 21.14 -6.66
N ARG A 32 -53.97 20.89 -7.71
CA ARG A 32 -54.33 21.19 -9.11
C ARG A 32 -53.43 20.44 -10.10
N LYS A 33 -53.85 19.21 -10.42
CA LYS A 33 -53.96 18.65 -11.77
C LYS A 33 -52.94 19.12 -12.82
N ARG A 34 -51.72 18.54 -12.81
CA ARG A 34 -50.90 18.30 -14.02
C ARG A 34 -50.18 16.96 -13.90
N ARG A 35 -50.97 15.88 -13.90
CA ARG A 35 -50.45 14.52 -14.07
C ARG A 35 -50.30 14.28 -15.58
N ARG A 36 -49.12 13.79 -15.96
CA ARG A 36 -48.71 13.24 -17.29
C ARG A 36 -48.08 14.21 -18.30
N ALA A 37 -46.78 14.46 -18.14
CA ALA A 37 -45.80 14.63 -19.24
C ALA A 37 -44.32 14.65 -18.74
N LEU A 38 -43.95 13.92 -17.67
CA LEU A 38 -42.57 13.94 -17.13
C LEU A 38 -41.86 12.58 -17.18
N GLU A 39 -42.35 11.60 -17.93
CA GLU A 39 -41.79 10.24 -17.83
C GLU A 39 -40.82 9.87 -18.97
N ALA A 40 -40.66 10.73 -19.99
CA ALA A 40 -39.68 10.49 -21.07
C ALA A 40 -38.37 11.29 -20.91
N ASN A 41 -38.40 12.40 -20.15
CA ASN A 41 -37.24 13.30 -19.96
C ASN A 41 -36.57 13.16 -18.58
N GLY A 42 -37.26 12.57 -17.60
CA GLY A 42 -36.74 12.39 -16.24
C GLY A 42 -35.57 11.41 -16.15
N GLY A 43 -35.57 10.35 -16.96
CA GLY A 43 -34.48 9.37 -17.01
C GLY A 43 -33.17 9.95 -17.55
N VAL A 44 -33.24 10.79 -18.60
CA VAL A 44 -32.07 11.45 -19.18
C VAL A 44 -31.46 12.46 -18.20
N GLN A 45 -32.28 13.24 -17.49
CA GLN A 45 -31.79 14.17 -16.47
C GLN A 45 -31.18 13.47 -15.26
N ARG A 46 -31.77 12.36 -14.78
CA ARG A 46 -31.21 11.57 -13.68
C ARG A 46 -29.87 10.94 -14.06
N LYS A 47 -29.79 10.32 -15.25
CA LYS A 47 -28.55 9.77 -15.80
C LYS A 47 -27.47 10.85 -15.99
N GLY A 48 -27.85 12.05 -16.42
CA GLY A 48 -26.92 13.17 -16.55
C GLY A 48 -26.38 13.67 -15.20
N ARG A 49 -27.21 13.69 -14.15
CA ARG A 49 -26.78 14.05 -12.78
C ARG A 49 -25.82 13.02 -12.19
N GLU A 50 -26.12 11.75 -12.37
CA GLU A 50 -25.26 10.64 -11.95
C GLU A 50 -23.87 10.75 -12.58
N LYS A 51 -23.79 10.94 -13.91
CA LYS A 51 -22.52 11.18 -14.61
C LYS A 51 -21.74 12.37 -14.05
N ARG A 52 -22.43 13.46 -13.68
CA ARG A 52 -21.75 14.63 -13.08
C ARG A 52 -21.25 14.35 -11.66
N LYS A 53 -21.96 13.52 -10.91
CA LYS A 53 -21.56 13.08 -9.57
C LYS A 53 -20.30 12.22 -9.67
N GLU A 54 -20.31 11.19 -10.50
CA GLU A 54 -19.17 10.30 -10.76
C GLU A 54 -17.92 11.08 -11.22
N MET A 55 -18.11 12.04 -12.13
CA MET A 55 -17.02 12.91 -12.56
C MET A 55 -16.46 13.72 -11.38
N SER A 56 -17.30 14.23 -10.49
CA SER A 56 -16.85 15.04 -9.34
C SER A 56 -16.10 14.18 -8.33
N GLU A 57 -16.60 12.98 -8.04
CA GLU A 57 -15.92 11.99 -7.19
C GLU A 57 -14.53 11.64 -7.74
N SER A 58 -14.37 11.56 -9.06
CA SER A 58 -13.06 11.33 -9.70
C SER A 58 -12.07 12.48 -9.44
N PHE A 59 -12.54 13.73 -9.44
CA PHE A 59 -11.70 14.88 -9.09
C PHE A 59 -11.32 14.88 -7.60
N ASP A 60 -12.23 14.47 -6.72
CA ASP A 60 -11.95 14.36 -5.28
C ASP A 60 -10.84 13.32 -5.03
N VAL A 61 -10.88 12.18 -5.75
CA VAL A 61 -9.81 11.17 -5.70
C VAL A 61 -8.48 11.75 -6.19
N LEU A 62 -8.45 12.44 -7.34
CA LEU A 62 -7.22 13.06 -7.84
C LEU A 62 -6.63 14.05 -6.83
N GLN A 63 -7.48 14.87 -6.21
CA GLN A 63 -7.06 15.85 -5.20
C GLN A 63 -6.46 15.20 -3.95
N SER A 64 -6.89 13.99 -3.59
CA SER A 64 -6.33 13.23 -2.47
C SER A 64 -4.98 12.58 -2.76
N LEU A 65 -4.68 12.30 -4.03
CA LEU A 65 -3.47 11.57 -4.44
C LEU A 65 -2.32 12.51 -4.81
N VAL A 66 -2.63 13.67 -5.39
CA VAL A 66 -1.61 14.61 -5.85
C VAL A 66 -1.20 15.53 -4.70
N PRO A 67 0.10 15.57 -4.35
CA PRO A 67 0.57 16.38 -3.24
C PRO A 67 0.44 17.88 -3.55
N ASN A 68 0.32 18.69 -2.50
CA ASN A 68 0.31 20.16 -2.55
C ASN A 68 -0.84 20.79 -3.34
N LEU A 69 -1.89 20.05 -3.68
CA LEU A 69 -3.09 20.62 -4.26
C LEU A 69 -3.91 21.39 -3.22
N SER A 70 -4.30 22.61 -3.58
CA SER A 70 -5.22 23.40 -2.76
C SER A 70 -6.59 22.70 -2.67
N PRO A 71 -7.25 22.68 -1.49
CA PRO A 71 -8.62 22.20 -1.34
C PRO A 71 -9.64 22.90 -2.26
N LYS A 72 -9.30 24.10 -2.76
CA LYS A 72 -10.13 24.92 -3.65
C LYS A 72 -9.57 25.00 -5.08
N ALA A 73 -8.68 24.08 -5.46
CA ALA A 73 -8.09 24.06 -6.79
C ALA A 73 -9.18 23.93 -7.88
N THR A 74 -9.00 24.61 -9.01
CA THR A 74 -9.91 24.45 -10.15
C THR A 74 -9.64 23.11 -10.85
N ARG A 75 -10.60 22.64 -11.65
CA ARG A 75 -10.47 21.34 -12.35
C ARG A 75 -9.27 21.34 -13.31
N GLU A 76 -9.02 22.46 -13.96
CA GLU A 76 -7.88 22.66 -14.84
C GLU A 76 -6.57 22.50 -14.06
N THR A 77 -6.44 23.17 -12.91
CA THR A 77 -5.27 23.05 -12.04
C THR A 77 -5.09 21.62 -11.54
N ILE A 78 -6.15 20.95 -11.08
CA ILE A 78 -6.07 19.57 -10.60
C ILE A 78 -5.49 18.68 -11.70
N VAL A 79 -5.97 18.79 -12.94
CA VAL A 79 -5.49 17.97 -14.06
C VAL A 79 -4.05 18.31 -14.42
N SER A 80 -3.69 19.60 -14.53
CA SER A 80 -2.34 20.03 -14.88
C SER A 80 -1.30 19.54 -13.87
N GLU A 81 -1.57 19.73 -12.59
CA GLU A 81 -0.68 19.28 -11.50
C GLU A 81 -0.61 17.74 -11.44
N THR A 82 -1.73 17.04 -11.70
CA THR A 82 -1.73 15.57 -11.79
C THR A 82 -0.80 15.09 -12.90
N ILE A 83 -0.87 15.70 -14.09
CA ILE A 83 -0.01 15.33 -15.23
C ILE A 83 1.45 15.53 -14.86
N GLN A 84 1.79 16.69 -14.30
CA GLN A 84 3.15 17.00 -13.87
C GLN A 84 3.66 16.01 -12.82
N PHE A 85 2.82 15.67 -11.84
CA PHE A 85 3.17 14.71 -10.80
C PHE A 85 3.44 13.31 -11.37
N ILE A 86 2.63 12.85 -12.35
CA ILE A 86 2.87 11.58 -13.04
C ILE A 86 4.21 11.59 -13.77
N GLU A 87 4.53 12.67 -14.50
CA GLU A 87 5.82 12.79 -15.20
C GLU A 87 7.00 12.74 -14.23
N ASP A 88 6.90 13.39 -13.08
CA ASP A 88 7.96 13.41 -12.09
C ASP A 88 8.14 12.05 -11.40
N LEU A 89 7.05 11.31 -11.15
CA LEU A 89 7.12 9.93 -10.69
C LEU A 89 7.80 9.02 -11.72
N GLN A 90 7.48 9.18 -13.01
CA GLN A 90 8.11 8.41 -14.09
C GLN A 90 9.62 8.68 -14.18
N LYS A 91 10.03 9.95 -14.09
CA LYS A 91 11.46 10.33 -14.04
C LYS A 91 12.17 9.72 -12.84
N GLN A 92 11.52 9.72 -11.66
CA GLN A 92 12.08 9.11 -10.45
C GLN A 92 12.24 7.60 -10.58
N LEU A 93 11.24 6.91 -11.15
CA LEU A 93 11.33 5.47 -11.43
C LEU A 93 12.49 5.17 -12.36
N MET A 94 12.62 5.90 -13.47
CA MET A 94 13.72 5.74 -14.41
C MET A 94 15.09 5.97 -13.75
N ARG A 95 15.23 6.99 -12.91
CA ARG A 95 16.46 7.23 -12.14
C ARG A 95 16.78 6.09 -11.19
N LEU A 96 15.80 5.63 -10.42
CA LEU A 96 15.98 4.53 -9.46
C LEU A 96 16.32 3.20 -10.17
N GLU A 97 15.76 2.97 -11.35
CA GLU A 97 16.08 1.80 -12.17
C GLU A 97 17.52 1.85 -12.71
N MET A 98 17.98 3.04 -13.13
CA MET A 98 19.37 3.25 -13.55
C MET A 98 20.38 3.12 -12.40
N GLU A 99 19.99 3.51 -11.18
CA GLU A 99 20.80 3.34 -9.96
C GLU A 99 20.76 1.90 -9.45
N LYS A 100 19.67 1.15 -9.70
CA LYS A 100 19.61 -0.32 -9.62
C LYS A 100 20.42 -0.96 -10.75
N LYS A 101 21.71 -0.63 -10.84
CA LYS A 101 22.67 -1.58 -11.40
C LYS A 101 22.50 -2.88 -10.59
N PRO A 102 22.34 -4.05 -11.23
CA PRO A 102 22.28 -5.29 -10.49
C PRO A 102 23.57 -5.35 -9.67
N LEU A 103 23.45 -5.35 -8.35
CA LEU A 103 24.53 -5.76 -7.46
C LEU A 103 24.68 -7.28 -7.64
N GLU A 104 25.11 -7.67 -8.85
CA GLU A 104 25.77 -8.94 -9.07
C GLU A 104 27.20 -8.80 -8.52
N SER A 105 27.63 -9.82 -7.78
CA SER A 105 28.83 -9.89 -6.94
C SER A 105 28.68 -9.09 -5.63
N VAL A 106 28.77 -9.71 -4.45
CA VAL A 106 29.93 -10.50 -4.01
C VAL A 106 29.51 -11.73 -3.20
N THR A 107 29.86 -12.89 -3.73
CA THR A 107 30.10 -14.14 -3.03
C THR A 107 31.17 -13.95 -1.95
N MET A 108 30.86 -14.37 -0.72
CA MET A 108 31.77 -14.89 0.33
C MET A 108 33.09 -14.15 0.58
N LEU A 109 33.23 -13.57 1.78
CA LEU A 109 34.49 -13.63 2.52
C LEU A 109 34.22 -14.01 3.98
N PRO A 110 34.66 -15.19 4.45
CA PRO A 110 34.91 -15.41 5.86
C PRO A 110 36.26 -14.77 6.26
N SER A 111 36.49 -14.70 7.57
CA SER A 111 37.74 -14.32 8.24
C SER A 111 38.02 -12.83 8.42
N THR A 112 37.54 -12.30 9.55
CA THR A 112 38.47 -11.60 10.45
C THR A 112 39.04 -12.64 11.42
N ASN A 113 40.27 -13.07 11.14
CA ASN A 113 41.04 -13.88 12.07
C ASN A 113 41.32 -13.05 13.32
N SER A 114 40.56 -13.27 14.38
CA SER A 114 41.05 -13.10 15.74
C SER A 114 41.26 -14.50 16.27
N ASP A 115 42.52 -14.86 16.53
CA ASP A 115 42.97 -16.14 17.10
C ASP A 115 42.40 -16.35 18.51
N SER A 116 41.08 -16.58 18.61
CA SER A 116 40.38 -16.93 19.83
C SER A 116 39.68 -18.27 19.61
N PRO A 117 40.05 -19.34 20.32
CA PRO A 117 39.54 -20.70 20.10
C PRO A 117 38.07 -20.93 20.48
N GLY A 118 37.22 -19.90 20.59
CA GLY A 118 35.95 -20.03 21.33
C GLY A 118 34.69 -19.41 20.71
N GLY A 119 34.79 -18.55 19.70
CA GLY A 119 33.59 -17.95 19.11
C GLY A 119 33.86 -16.93 18.02
N GLY A 120 32.85 -16.74 17.17
CA GLY A 120 32.90 -15.82 16.03
C GLY A 120 31.64 -14.97 15.94
N VAL A 121 31.75 -13.78 15.35
CA VAL A 121 30.63 -12.89 15.06
C VAL A 121 30.44 -12.81 13.55
N ILE A 122 29.19 -13.00 13.11
CA ILE A 122 28.78 -12.79 11.72
C ILE A 122 27.91 -11.55 11.62
N VAL A 123 28.13 -10.73 10.58
CA VAL A 123 27.35 -9.52 10.31
C VAL A 123 26.83 -9.60 8.88
N SER A 124 25.52 -9.44 8.70
CA SER A 124 24.88 -9.37 7.39
C SER A 124 24.05 -8.10 7.28
N VAL A 125 24.19 -7.37 6.16
CA VAL A 125 23.50 -6.11 5.90
C VAL A 125 22.62 -6.29 4.66
N SER A 126 21.33 -6.00 4.78
CA SER A 126 20.39 -5.98 3.66
C SER A 126 19.48 -4.76 3.74
N SER A 127 19.59 -3.87 2.76
CA SER A 127 18.79 -2.65 2.59
C SER A 127 18.66 -1.78 3.86
N ASN A 128 17.68 -2.08 4.73
CA ASN A 128 17.40 -1.36 5.98
C ASN A 128 17.55 -2.23 7.24
N ILE A 129 18.03 -3.47 7.12
CA ILE A 129 18.17 -4.43 8.21
C ILE A 129 19.65 -4.80 8.36
N VAL A 130 20.11 -4.82 9.62
CA VAL A 130 21.43 -5.33 10.00
C VAL A 130 21.21 -6.51 10.96
N LEU A 131 21.79 -7.66 10.62
CA LEU A 131 21.70 -8.90 11.39
C LEU A 131 23.06 -9.19 12.01
N PHE A 132 23.06 -9.46 13.31
CA PHE A 132 24.25 -9.88 14.06
C PHE A 132 24.02 -11.30 14.58
N GLY A 133 24.93 -12.21 14.23
CA GLY A 133 24.95 -13.58 14.77
C GLY A 133 26.19 -13.80 15.61
N ILE A 134 26.02 -14.43 16.77
CA ILE A 134 27.13 -14.83 17.66
C ILE A 134 27.19 -16.35 17.64
N ILE A 135 28.36 -16.90 17.32
CA ILE A 135 28.63 -18.34 17.30
C ILE A 135 29.48 -18.67 18.52
N PHE A 136 28.99 -19.57 19.36
CA PHE A 136 29.74 -20.10 20.51
C PHE A 136 30.25 -21.49 20.19
N ALA A 137 31.57 -21.68 20.25
CA ALA A 137 32.17 -23.01 20.21
C ALA A 137 32.28 -23.51 21.66
N SER A 138 31.43 -24.46 22.04
CA SER A 138 31.53 -25.12 23.35
C SER A 138 32.69 -26.12 23.33
N VAL A 139 33.82 -25.74 23.92
CA VAL A 139 34.91 -26.67 24.25
C VAL A 139 34.40 -27.60 25.35
N ARG A 140 34.10 -28.86 24.99
CA ARG A 140 33.86 -29.90 26.00
C ARG A 140 35.21 -30.20 26.66
N ARG A 141 35.38 -29.78 27.92
CA ARG A 141 36.44 -30.28 28.78
C ARG A 141 35.94 -31.57 29.41
N ASP A 142 36.53 -32.69 29.02
CA ASP A 142 36.35 -33.96 29.72
C ASP A 142 37.08 -33.89 31.08
N PRO A 143 36.46 -34.32 32.19
CA PRO A 143 37.12 -34.36 33.49
C PRO A 143 37.95 -35.65 33.62
N GLN A 144 39.27 -35.55 33.56
CA GLN A 144 40.19 -36.64 33.92
C GLN A 144 41.27 -36.16 34.89
N GLU A 145 41.40 -36.96 35.96
CA GLU A 145 42.47 -37.09 36.95
C GLU A 145 42.98 -35.87 37.71
N GLU A 146 42.75 -35.87 39.03
CA GLU A 146 43.73 -35.48 40.05
C GLU A 146 43.24 -36.02 41.42
N ALA A 147 43.79 -37.15 41.88
CA ALA A 147 43.82 -37.51 43.29
C ALA A 147 44.96 -38.50 43.60
N LEU A 148 46.18 -37.94 43.58
CA LEU A 148 47.18 -38.05 44.65
C LEU A 148 47.57 -39.46 45.14
N SER A 149 48.69 -39.92 44.58
CA SER A 149 49.75 -40.63 45.32
C SER A 149 50.18 -39.79 46.53
N ASN A 150 49.89 -40.23 47.75
CA ASN A 150 50.65 -39.96 48.99
C ASN A 150 50.14 -40.87 50.12
N GLY A 151 50.96 -41.83 50.54
CA GLY A 151 50.71 -42.75 51.66
C GLY A 151 51.61 -43.97 51.60
#